data_AF-A0A357D1N1-F1
#
_entry.id   AF-A0A357D1N1-F1
#
_cell.length_a   1.000
_cell.length_b   1.000
_cell.length_c   1.000
_cell.angle_alpha   90.00
_cell.angle_beta   90.00
_cell.angle_gamma   90.00
#
_symmetry.space_group_name_H-M   'P 1'
#
loop_
_entity.id
_entity.type
_entity.pdbx_description
1 polymer ?
#
loop_
_entity_poly.entity_id
_entity_poly.type
_entity_poly.pdbx_seq_one_letter_code
_entity_poly.pdbx_strand_id
1 'polypeptide(L)'
;MKKKRIIVITDGDNQARQSIQTAGEKLGLRTISASAGNPTPLPEAALQKAIKEAEGDPVLVMADDAGERGKGHGERMLEALMGDDAFQVLGVIAVAADTKHVAGVPVSFSITQEGQVHLGAVDKKGHPEPEGGKKVEGDTVDVLNGLQVPVVVGIGDIGKMSPADRASAG
;
A
#
# COMPACT_ATOMS: atom_id res chain seq x y z
N MET A 1 -14.53 15.59 -16.31
CA MET A 1 -13.70 14.43 -16.71
C MET A 1 -13.93 13.31 -15.70
N LYS A 2 -13.80 12.03 -16.09
CA LYS A 2 -13.92 10.90 -15.16
C LYS A 2 -12.72 10.90 -14.21
N LYS A 3 -12.95 10.75 -12.90
CA LYS A 3 -11.87 10.59 -11.91
C LYS A 3 -11.09 9.30 -12.19
N LYS A 4 -9.77 9.34 -12.12
CA LYS A 4 -8.89 8.18 -12.28
C LYS A 4 -8.89 7.37 -10.98
N ARG A 5 -9.25 6.08 -11.02
CA ARG A 5 -9.34 5.26 -9.81
C ARG A 5 -7.98 4.67 -9.46
N ILE A 6 -7.63 4.71 -8.19
CA ILE A 6 -6.33 4.26 -7.68
C ILE A 6 -6.48 3.35 -6.46
N ILE A 7 -5.61 2.36 -6.37
CA ILE A 7 -5.37 1.56 -5.17
C ILE A 7 -3.94 1.86 -4.72
N VAL A 8 -3.78 2.27 -3.48
CA VAL A 8 -2.47 2.63 -2.92
C VAL A 8 -1.94 1.46 -2.08
N ILE A 9 -0.64 1.19 -2.17
CA ILE A 9 0.05 0.15 -1.40
C ILE A 9 1.16 0.84 -0.60
N THR A 10 1.19 0.63 0.72
CA THR A 10 2.15 1.30 1.63
C THR A 10 3.51 0.58 1.71
N ASP A 11 4.05 0.19 0.56
CA ASP A 11 5.37 -0.44 0.41
C ASP A 11 5.85 -0.17 -1.01
N GLY A 12 7.14 0.10 -1.15
CA GLY A 12 7.76 0.48 -2.40
C GLY A 12 9.05 -0.28 -2.70
N ASP A 13 9.48 -1.21 -1.85
CA ASP A 13 10.76 -1.88 -2.08
C ASP A 13 10.76 -2.77 -3.33
N ASN A 14 11.95 -3.24 -3.72
CA ASN A 14 12.09 -4.00 -4.96
C ASN A 14 11.33 -5.35 -4.97
N GLN A 15 11.21 -6.03 -3.82
CA GLN A 15 10.49 -7.29 -3.71
C GLN A 15 8.98 -7.06 -3.75
N ALA A 16 8.50 -6.04 -3.04
CA ALA A 16 7.11 -5.61 -3.09
C ALA A 16 6.73 -5.19 -4.51
N ARG A 17 7.55 -4.34 -5.14
CA ARG A 17 7.35 -3.89 -6.52
C ARG A 17 7.16 -5.05 -7.50
N GLN A 18 8.04 -6.05 -7.46
CA GLN A 18 7.95 -7.21 -8.35
C GLN A 18 6.63 -7.98 -8.12
N SER A 19 6.27 -8.22 -6.86
CA SER A 19 5.09 -8.99 -6.51
C SER A 19 3.80 -8.24 -6.86
N ILE A 20 3.75 -6.93 -6.63
CA ILE A 20 2.63 -6.04 -7.02
C ILE A 20 2.50 -5.96 -8.54
N GLN A 21 3.60 -5.91 -9.28
CA GLN A 21 3.58 -5.94 -10.74
C GLN A 21 3.02 -7.26 -11.27
N THR A 22 3.54 -8.39 -10.79
CA THR A 22 3.05 -9.72 -11.17
C THR A 22 1.55 -9.87 -10.86
N ALA A 23 1.11 -9.45 -9.67
CA ALA A 23 -0.29 -9.47 -9.29
C ALA A 23 -1.14 -8.55 -10.19
N GLY A 24 -0.65 -7.34 -10.47
CA GLY A 24 -1.30 -6.40 -11.38
C GLY A 24 -1.48 -6.97 -12.79
N GLU A 25 -0.42 -7.52 -13.38
CA GLU A 25 -0.45 -8.12 -14.73
C GLU A 25 -1.48 -9.25 -14.83
N LYS A 26 -1.51 -10.16 -13.84
CA LYS A 26 -2.50 -11.24 -13.78
C LYS A 26 -3.94 -10.76 -13.69
N LEU A 27 -4.16 -9.64 -13.00
CA LEU A 27 -5.48 -9.04 -12.81
C LEU A 27 -5.85 -8.06 -13.95
N GLY A 28 -4.97 -7.87 -14.94
CA GLY A 28 -5.17 -6.88 -16.00
C GLY A 28 -5.12 -5.43 -15.49
N LEU A 29 -4.43 -5.19 -14.37
CA LEU A 29 -4.25 -3.89 -13.73
C LEU A 29 -2.88 -3.30 -14.05
N ARG A 30 -2.85 -1.98 -14.26
CA ARG A 30 -1.60 -1.25 -14.49
C ARG A 30 -0.98 -0.85 -13.16
N THR A 31 0.25 -1.28 -12.92
CA THR A 31 1.10 -0.76 -11.83
C THR A 31 1.91 0.43 -12.30
N ILE A 32 1.89 1.53 -11.53
CA ILE A 32 2.80 2.67 -11.72
C ILE A 32 4.16 2.30 -11.16
N SER A 33 4.92 1.50 -11.91
CA SER A 33 6.21 0.96 -11.47
C SER A 33 7.23 2.00 -11.03
N ALA A 34 7.12 3.22 -11.56
CA ALA A 34 7.98 4.35 -11.20
C ALA A 34 7.68 4.91 -9.79
N SER A 35 6.53 4.56 -9.19
CA SER A 35 6.21 4.91 -7.79
C SER A 35 6.94 4.04 -6.77
N ALA A 36 7.59 2.95 -7.20
CA ALA A 36 8.40 2.12 -6.32
C ALA A 36 9.69 2.83 -5.88
N GLY A 37 10.08 2.54 -4.66
CA GLY A 37 11.31 2.92 -3.97
C GLY A 37 11.03 3.08 -2.48
N ASN A 38 12.07 2.99 -1.66
CA ASN A 38 12.01 3.11 -0.21
C ASN A 38 13.08 4.14 0.21
N PRO A 39 12.75 5.44 0.33
CA PRO A 39 11.41 6.02 0.16
C PRO A 39 11.02 6.20 -1.32
N THR A 40 9.74 6.46 -1.59
CA THR A 40 9.22 6.72 -2.94
C THR A 40 10.01 7.88 -3.59
N PRO A 41 10.67 7.66 -4.75
CA PRO A 41 11.64 8.61 -5.29
C PRO A 41 11.00 9.72 -6.14
N LEU A 42 9.73 9.54 -6.55
CA LEU A 42 9.05 10.49 -7.41
C LEU A 42 8.54 11.70 -6.62
N PRO A 43 8.73 12.92 -7.15
CA PRO A 43 7.98 14.08 -6.69
C PRO A 43 6.48 13.89 -6.89
N GLU A 44 5.67 14.48 -6.00
CA GLU A 44 4.20 14.38 -6.03
C GLU A 44 3.61 14.70 -7.41
N ALA A 45 4.00 15.83 -8.01
CA ALA A 45 3.52 16.25 -9.33
C ALA A 45 3.87 15.26 -10.45
N ALA A 46 5.05 14.62 -10.37
CA ALA A 46 5.47 13.63 -11.35
C ALA A 46 4.66 12.34 -11.20
N LEU A 47 4.38 11.92 -9.96
CA LEU A 47 3.52 10.77 -9.71
C LEU A 47 2.08 11.02 -10.17
N GLN A 48 1.50 12.18 -9.82
CA GLN A 48 0.16 12.56 -10.25
C GLN A 48 0.05 12.56 -11.79
N LYS A 49 1.07 13.10 -12.47
CA LYS A 49 1.14 13.05 -13.94
C LYS A 49 1.19 11.61 -14.45
N ALA A 50 2.06 10.77 -13.90
CA ALA A 50 2.18 9.36 -14.29
C ALA A 50 0.86 8.59 -14.10
N ILE A 51 0.14 8.82 -12.99
CA ILE A 51 -1.17 8.22 -12.75
C ILE A 51 -2.20 8.71 -13.78
N LYS A 52 -2.24 10.02 -14.08
CA LYS A 52 -3.17 10.61 -15.06
C LYS A 52 -2.94 10.05 -16.47
N GLU A 53 -1.68 9.88 -16.87
CA GLU A 53 -1.28 9.41 -18.21
C GLU A 53 -1.31 7.89 -18.36
N ALA A 54 -1.29 7.13 -17.26
CA ALA A 54 -1.27 5.67 -17.33
C ALA A 54 -2.52 5.12 -18.02
N GLU A 55 -2.34 4.10 -18.86
CA GLU A 55 -3.44 3.28 -19.35
C GLU A 55 -4.01 2.40 -18.23
N GLY A 56 -5.26 1.95 -18.36
CA GLY A 56 -5.95 1.15 -17.34
C GLY A 56 -6.67 1.96 -16.26
N ASP A 57 -7.68 1.37 -15.63
CA ASP A 57 -8.50 1.98 -14.58
C ASP A 57 -9.24 0.86 -13.81
N PRO A 58 -8.93 0.58 -12.53
CA PRO A 58 -8.02 1.32 -11.65
C PRO A 58 -6.53 1.04 -11.94
N VAL A 59 -5.65 1.84 -11.34
CA VAL A 59 -4.18 1.64 -11.36
C VAL A 59 -3.63 1.42 -9.95
N LEU A 60 -2.55 0.66 -9.84
CA LEU A 60 -1.84 0.37 -8.59
C LEU A 60 -0.70 1.37 -8.39
N VAL A 61 -0.62 1.97 -7.20
CA VAL A 61 0.36 3.00 -6.84
C VAL A 61 1.04 2.60 -5.53
N MET A 62 2.37 2.61 -5.51
CA MET A 62 3.17 2.37 -4.30
C MET A 62 3.50 3.71 -3.64
N ALA A 63 3.46 3.74 -2.31
CA ALA A 63 3.87 4.88 -1.50
C ALA A 63 4.62 4.34 -0.27
N ASP A 64 5.86 4.75 -0.07
CA ASP A 64 6.74 4.28 0.99
C ASP A 64 7.57 5.47 1.51
N ASP A 65 7.66 5.61 2.82
CA ASP A 65 8.35 6.72 3.49
C ASP A 65 9.65 6.30 4.20
N ALA A 66 10.06 5.03 4.09
CA ALA A 66 11.32 4.50 4.64
C ALA A 66 11.53 4.77 6.15
N GLY A 67 10.46 4.95 6.93
CA GLY A 67 10.59 5.26 8.36
C GLY A 67 10.97 6.71 8.65
N GLU A 68 10.80 7.63 7.68
CA GLU A 68 10.96 9.06 7.92
C GLU A 68 10.02 9.53 9.03
N ARG A 69 10.60 10.03 10.13
CA ARG A 69 9.83 10.58 11.26
C ARG A 69 9.25 11.95 10.91
N GLY A 70 7.94 12.14 11.16
CA GLY A 70 7.21 13.39 10.90
C GLY A 70 6.25 13.22 9.73
N LYS A 71 5.75 14.33 9.16
CA LYS A 71 5.05 14.26 7.87
C LYS A 71 6.03 13.80 6.79
N GLY A 72 6.11 12.49 6.58
CA GLY A 72 6.97 11.87 5.58
C GLY A 72 6.53 12.18 4.16
N HIS A 73 7.38 11.82 3.18
CA HIS A 73 7.04 11.95 1.75
C HIS A 73 5.80 11.12 1.37
N GLY A 74 5.66 9.92 1.93
CA GLY A 74 4.47 9.07 1.73
C GLY A 74 3.19 9.72 2.23
N GLU A 75 3.26 10.46 3.36
CA GLU A 75 2.09 11.17 3.90
C GLU A 75 1.59 12.27 2.98
N ARG A 76 2.50 13.17 2.57
CA ARG A 76 2.15 14.26 1.65
C ARG A 76 1.62 13.74 0.33
N MET A 77 2.17 12.61 -0.15
CA MET A 77 1.76 11.96 -1.37
C MET A 77 0.32 11.42 -1.29
N LEU A 78 -0.02 10.71 -0.22
CA LEU A 78 -1.39 10.23 0.01
C LEU A 78 -2.38 11.40 0.19
N GLU A 79 -2.02 12.43 0.96
CA GLU A 79 -2.81 13.66 1.09
C GLU A 79 -3.06 14.33 -0.28
N ALA A 80 -2.02 14.46 -1.11
CA ALA A 80 -2.12 15.07 -2.43
C ALA A 80 -2.97 14.26 -3.41
N LEU A 81 -2.94 12.93 -3.34
CA LEU A 81 -3.78 12.06 -4.17
C LEU A 81 -5.24 12.08 -3.73
N MET A 82 -5.51 12.17 -2.42
CA MET A 82 -6.88 12.24 -1.89
C MET A 82 -7.51 13.62 -2.05
N GLY A 83 -6.71 14.68 -2.06
CA GLY A 83 -7.18 16.07 -2.22
C GLY A 83 -7.36 16.53 -3.67
N ASP A 84 -6.83 15.80 -4.66
CA ASP A 84 -6.98 16.15 -6.09
C ASP A 84 -8.25 15.48 -6.66
N ASP A 85 -9.20 16.31 -7.11
CA ASP A 85 -10.46 15.89 -7.72
C ASP A 85 -10.30 15.07 -9.02
N ALA A 86 -9.10 15.01 -9.59
CA ALA A 86 -8.79 14.11 -10.70
C ALA A 86 -8.70 12.63 -10.28
N PHE A 87 -8.55 12.31 -8.99
CA PHE A 87 -8.37 10.95 -8.50
C PHE A 87 -9.52 10.46 -7.62
N GLN A 88 -9.69 9.14 -7.58
CA GLN A 88 -10.55 8.45 -6.64
C GLN A 88 -9.76 7.30 -6.01
N VAL A 89 -9.34 7.46 -4.75
CA VAL A 89 -8.76 6.36 -3.97
C VAL A 89 -9.87 5.36 -3.64
N LEU A 90 -9.74 4.13 -4.15
CA LEU A 90 -10.68 3.05 -3.89
C LEU A 90 -10.42 2.40 -2.52
N GLY A 91 -9.17 2.35 -2.12
CA GLY A 91 -8.71 1.74 -0.89
C GLY A 91 -7.19 1.76 -0.78
N VAL A 92 -6.70 1.36 0.39
CA VAL A 92 -5.27 1.25 0.68
C VAL A 92 -4.95 -0.17 1.15
N ILE A 93 -3.87 -0.73 0.64
CA ILE A 93 -3.23 -1.94 1.15
C ILE A 93 -2.16 -1.48 2.15
N ALA A 94 -2.43 -1.69 3.44
CA ALA A 94 -1.55 -1.36 4.55
C ALA A 94 -0.63 -2.54 4.84
N VAL A 95 0.66 -2.35 4.55
CA VAL A 95 1.72 -3.37 4.70
C VAL A 95 2.29 -3.29 6.12
N ALA A 96 2.33 -4.44 6.79
CA ALA A 96 2.88 -4.56 8.13
C ALA A 96 4.41 -4.52 8.10
N ALA A 97 5.01 -3.76 9.01
CA ALA A 97 6.45 -3.67 9.19
C ALA A 97 6.83 -3.79 10.68
N ASP A 98 8.05 -4.24 10.96
CA ASP A 98 8.58 -4.38 12.33
C ASP A 98 9.06 -3.03 12.90
N THR A 99 8.22 -2.00 12.78
CA THR A 99 8.57 -0.65 13.23
C THR A 99 8.12 -0.46 14.67
N LYS A 100 9.08 -0.20 15.57
CA LYS A 100 8.77 0.05 16.99
C LYS A 100 8.24 1.47 17.18
N HIS A 101 7.31 1.63 18.13
CA HIS A 101 6.75 2.92 18.55
C HIS A 101 5.84 3.61 17.51
N VAL A 102 5.12 2.83 16.70
CA VAL A 102 4.10 3.32 15.76
C VAL A 102 2.70 3.20 16.36
N ALA A 103 1.76 4.02 15.88
CA ALA A 103 0.38 3.98 16.36
C ALA A 103 -0.43 2.84 15.72
N GLY A 104 -0.02 2.43 14.51
CA GLY A 104 -0.72 1.50 13.64
C GLY A 104 -2.02 2.07 13.06
N VAL A 105 -2.47 1.50 11.95
CA VAL A 105 -3.72 1.89 11.27
C VAL A 105 -4.81 0.84 11.49
N PRO A 106 -6.04 1.22 11.86
CA PRO A 106 -7.15 0.27 11.90
C PRO A 106 -7.45 -0.28 10.51
N VAL A 107 -7.59 -1.60 10.39
CA VAL A 107 -7.93 -2.26 9.13
C VAL A 107 -9.40 -2.65 9.08
N SER A 108 -9.97 -2.65 7.87
CA SER A 108 -11.30 -3.23 7.61
C SER A 108 -11.25 -4.76 7.71
N PHE A 109 -10.20 -5.36 7.16
CA PHE A 109 -9.81 -6.76 7.26
C PHE A 109 -8.34 -6.89 6.80
N SER A 110 -7.74 -8.05 6.97
CA SER A 110 -6.42 -8.37 6.44
C SER A 110 -6.43 -9.62 5.57
N ILE A 111 -5.39 -9.81 4.78
CA ILE A 111 -5.09 -11.04 4.06
C ILE A 111 -3.89 -11.73 4.72
N THR A 112 -4.05 -12.99 5.13
CA THR A 112 -2.97 -13.77 5.71
C THR A 112 -2.00 -14.26 4.64
N GLN A 113 -0.83 -14.77 5.05
CA GLN A 113 0.14 -15.37 4.11
C GLN A 113 -0.44 -16.58 3.33
N GLU A 114 -1.48 -17.23 3.84
CA GLU A 114 -2.22 -18.30 3.16
C GLU A 114 -3.33 -17.79 2.22
N GLY A 115 -3.42 -16.47 2.01
CA GLY A 115 -4.41 -15.83 1.17
C GLY A 115 -5.82 -15.81 1.77
N GLN A 116 -5.96 -16.00 3.08
CA GLN A 116 -7.26 -16.02 3.76
C GLN A 116 -7.66 -14.64 4.27
N VAL A 117 -8.95 -14.33 4.25
CA VAL A 117 -9.48 -13.10 4.85
C VAL A 117 -9.51 -13.27 6.37
N HIS A 118 -8.89 -12.33 7.09
CA HIS A 118 -8.87 -12.27 8.54
C HIS A 118 -9.50 -10.96 9.04
N LEU A 119 -10.39 -11.04 10.02
CA LEU A 119 -11.08 -9.87 10.62
C LEU A 119 -10.26 -9.24 11.75
N GLY A 120 -9.02 -8.87 11.45
CA GLY A 120 -8.06 -8.30 12.39
C GLY A 120 -6.77 -7.92 11.67
N ALA A 121 -5.77 -7.48 12.42
CA ALA A 121 -4.44 -7.19 11.87
C ALA A 121 -3.62 -8.47 11.64
N VAL A 122 -2.58 -8.35 10.83
CA VAL A 122 -1.56 -9.37 10.64
C VAL A 122 -0.18 -8.81 10.96
N ASP A 123 0.72 -9.68 11.41
CA ASP A 123 2.13 -9.36 11.58
C ASP A 123 2.84 -9.21 10.23
N LYS A 124 4.12 -8.83 10.26
CA LYS A 124 4.98 -8.72 9.08
C LYS A 124 5.06 -10.00 8.23
N LYS A 125 4.84 -11.17 8.84
CA LYS A 125 4.88 -12.48 8.16
C LYS A 125 3.51 -12.88 7.63
N GLY A 126 2.46 -12.08 7.83
CA GLY A 126 1.10 -12.39 7.43
C GLY A 126 0.37 -13.33 8.39
N HIS A 127 0.86 -13.52 9.63
CA HIS A 127 0.12 -14.24 10.66
C HIS A 127 -0.89 -13.33 11.36
N PRO A 128 -2.09 -13.82 11.69
CA PRO A 128 -3.04 -13.07 12.52
C PRO A 128 -2.42 -12.62 13.85
N GLU A 129 -2.62 -11.36 14.20
CA GLU A 129 -2.32 -10.84 15.54
C GLU A 129 -3.33 -11.39 16.57
N PRO A 130 -2.97 -11.50 17.86
CA PRO A 130 -3.88 -11.93 18.91
C PRO A 130 -5.17 -11.09 18.97
N GLU A 131 -6.27 -11.71 19.43
CA GLU A 131 -7.59 -11.08 19.49
C GLU A 131 -7.55 -9.70 20.19
N GLY A 132 -7.90 -8.65 19.44
CA GLY A 132 -7.86 -7.26 19.89
C GLY A 132 -6.90 -6.36 19.08
N GLY A 133 -5.91 -6.95 18.42
CA GLY A 133 -5.06 -6.28 17.44
C GLY A 133 -5.84 -5.95 16.16
N LYS A 134 -6.45 -4.76 16.10
CA LYS A 134 -7.14 -4.28 14.89
C LYS A 134 -6.26 -3.39 14.02
N LYS A 135 -5.01 -3.19 14.42
CA LYS A 135 -4.13 -2.24 13.76
C LYS A 135 -2.95 -2.94 13.14
N VAL A 136 -2.72 -2.67 11.87
CA VAL A 136 -1.46 -3.02 11.22
C VAL A 136 -0.44 -1.97 11.63
N GLU A 137 0.69 -2.44 12.14
CA GLU A 137 1.83 -1.61 12.52
C GLU A 137 2.77 -1.46 11.32
N GLY A 138 3.24 -0.24 11.08
CA GLY A 138 4.19 0.08 10.03
C GLY A 138 4.57 1.55 10.11
N ASP A 139 5.73 1.88 9.56
CA ASP A 139 6.20 3.25 9.42
C ASP A 139 5.31 4.05 8.46
N THR A 140 5.04 3.49 7.28
CA THR A 140 4.27 4.21 6.26
C THR A 140 2.76 4.23 6.53
N VAL A 141 2.23 3.32 7.35
CA VAL A 141 0.77 3.19 7.54
C VAL A 141 0.17 4.24 8.47
N ASP A 142 0.98 4.88 9.32
CA ASP A 142 0.48 5.81 10.34
C ASP A 142 -0.18 7.07 9.73
N VAL A 143 0.23 7.48 8.52
CA VAL A 143 -0.45 8.54 7.74
C VAL A 143 -1.95 8.30 7.63
N LEU A 144 -2.36 7.04 7.48
CA LEU A 144 -3.74 6.70 7.17
C LEU A 144 -4.69 7.07 8.31
N ASN A 145 -4.18 7.22 9.54
CA ASN A 145 -4.99 7.65 10.68
C ASN A 145 -5.56 9.07 10.53
N GLY A 146 -4.95 9.93 9.71
CA GLY A 146 -5.43 11.28 9.40
C GLY A 146 -6.34 11.36 8.17
N LEU A 147 -6.53 10.26 7.45
CA LEU A 147 -7.15 10.24 6.13
C LEU A 147 -8.47 9.44 6.12
N GLN A 148 -9.46 9.95 5.39
CA GLN A 148 -10.73 9.23 5.18
C GLN A 148 -10.62 8.27 3.99
N VAL A 149 -10.03 7.10 4.22
CA VAL A 149 -9.89 6.05 3.21
C VAL A 149 -11.12 5.13 3.23
N PRO A 150 -11.73 4.78 2.07
CA PRO A 150 -12.94 3.95 2.05
C PRO A 150 -12.78 2.53 2.62
N VAL A 151 -11.62 1.91 2.36
CA VAL A 151 -11.27 0.58 2.85
C VAL A 151 -9.75 0.50 3.06
N VAL A 152 -9.35 -0.07 4.19
CA VAL A 152 -7.94 -0.35 4.50
C VAL A 152 -7.80 -1.86 4.66
N VAL A 153 -6.98 -2.48 3.81
CA VAL A 153 -6.72 -3.93 3.84
C VAL A 153 -5.32 -4.16 4.39
N GLY A 154 -5.21 -4.87 5.50
CA GLY A 154 -3.92 -5.26 6.06
C GLY A 154 -3.28 -6.42 5.32
N ILE A 155 -1.96 -6.42 5.22
CA ILE A 155 -1.16 -7.53 4.69
C ILE A 155 0.23 -7.50 5.32
N GLY A 156 0.93 -8.63 5.42
CA GLY A 156 2.34 -8.64 5.82
C GLY A 156 3.27 -8.11 4.71
N ASP A 157 4.57 -8.27 4.90
CA ASP A 157 5.62 -7.69 4.04
C ASP A 157 5.66 -8.32 2.64
N ILE A 158 5.19 -7.59 1.64
CA ILE A 158 4.86 -8.11 0.31
C ILE A 158 6.12 -8.62 -0.42
N GLY A 159 6.03 -9.85 -0.93
CA GLY A 159 7.15 -10.56 -1.55
C GLY A 159 8.11 -11.19 -0.54
N LYS A 160 7.81 -11.09 0.76
CA LYS A 160 8.61 -11.62 1.87
C LYS A 160 7.79 -12.50 2.84
N MET A 161 6.46 -12.57 2.69
CA MET A 161 5.60 -13.46 3.45
C MET A 161 5.59 -14.87 2.84
N SER A 162 6.52 -15.72 3.31
CA SER A 162 6.64 -17.11 2.85
C SER A 162 7.06 -17.20 1.35
N PRO A 163 7.45 -18.36 0.79
CA PRO A 163 7.77 -18.43 -0.64
C PRO A 163 6.57 -18.16 -1.57
N ALA A 164 5.35 -18.09 -1.04
CA ALA A 164 4.10 -18.05 -1.80
C ALA A 164 3.76 -16.67 -2.38
N ASP A 165 4.18 -15.57 -1.74
CA ASP A 165 3.89 -14.21 -2.18
C ASP A 165 4.99 -13.62 -3.07
N ARG A 166 6.08 -14.37 -3.29
CA ARG A 166 7.17 -13.98 -4.20
C ARG A 166 6.66 -13.91 -5.62
N ALA A 167 7.06 -12.86 -6.35
CA ALA A 167 6.77 -12.71 -7.78
C ALA A 167 7.12 -13.96 -8.63
N SER A 168 8.14 -14.73 -8.24
CA SER A 168 8.55 -15.97 -8.92
C SER A 168 7.63 -17.17 -8.68
N ALA A 169 6.77 -17.14 -7.66
CA ALA A 169 5.83 -18.22 -7.36
C ALA A 169 4.67 -18.28 -8.37
N GLY A 170 4.62 -17.31 -9.29
CA GLY A 170 3.58 -17.18 -10.31
C GLY A 170 2.31 -16.76 -9.64
#